data_AF-A0A7Y5NWT4-F1
#
_entry.id   AF-A0A7Y5NWT4-F1
#
_cell.length_a   1.000
_cell.length_b   1.000
_cell.length_c   1.000
_cell.angle_alpha   90.00
_cell.angle_beta   90.00
_cell.angle_gamma   90.00
#
_symmetry.space_group_name_H-M   'P 1'
#
loop_
_entity.id
_entity.type
_entity.pdbx_description
1 polymer ?
#
loop_
_entity_poly.entity_id
_entity_poly.type
_entity_poly.pdbx_seq_one_letter_code
_entity_poly.pdbx_strand_id
1 'polypeptide(L)' 'MHALKARVRNGRLVLDEPTSLPEGTEVVLVPANDEDDEMTDEERAELDAAILEGLDDVDAGRSVDAEAAIARLRARP' A
#
# COMPACT_ATOMS: atom_id res chain seq x y z
N MET A 1 -0.38 -8.68 -0.74
CA MET A 1 0.94 -9.02 -0.20
C MET A 1 0.73 -9.50 1.23
N HIS A 2 1.26 -10.66 1.64
CA HIS A 2 1.19 -11.11 3.04
C HIS A 2 2.55 -10.87 3.67
N ALA A 3 2.67 -9.84 4.51
CA ALA A 3 3.90 -9.61 5.26
C ALA A 3 4.02 -10.64 6.39
N LEU A 4 5.20 -11.24 6.56
CA LEU A 4 5.55 -12.10 7.69
C LEU A 4 5.96 -11.20 8.86
N LYS A 5 5.43 -11.45 10.07
CA LYS A 5 5.66 -10.57 11.22
C LYS A 5 6.60 -11.21 12.25
N ALA A 6 7.80 -10.66 12.36
CA ALA A 6 8.73 -11.01 13.44
C ALA A 6 8.49 -10.14 14.68
N ARG A 7 8.77 -10.69 15.88
CA ARG A 7 8.77 -9.93 17.14
C ARG A 7 10.16 -9.96 17.78
N VAL A 8 10.56 -8.84 18.40
CA VAL A 8 11.78 -8.79 19.21
C VAL A 8 11.54 -9.52 20.55
N ARG A 9 12.36 -10.52 20.85
CA ARG A 9 12.43 -11.20 22.15
C ARG A 9 13.89 -11.34 22.56
N ASN A 10 14.26 -10.81 23.73
CA ASN A 10 15.64 -10.85 24.25
C ASN A 10 16.68 -10.32 23.24
N GLY A 11 16.37 -9.22 22.55
CA GLY A 11 17.27 -8.60 21.57
C GLY A 11 17.40 -9.35 20.24
N ARG A 12 16.51 -10.31 19.96
CA ARG A 12 16.51 -11.09 18.71
C ARG A 12 15.15 -11.03 18.03
N LEU A 13 15.14 -10.95 16.70
CA LEU A 13 13.93 -11.11 15.90
C LEU A 13 13.52 -12.59 15.90
N VAL A 14 12.26 -12.86 16.26
CA VAL A 14 11.67 -14.19 16.27
C VAL A 14 10.49 -14.19 15.32
N LEU A 15 10.56 -15.03 14.29
CA LEU A 15 9.46 -15.34 13.36
C LEU A 15 9.09 -16.80 13.57
N ASP A 16 7.93 -17.04 14.18
CA ASP A 16 7.42 -18.38 14.52
C ASP A 16 6.31 -18.78 13.53
N GLU A 17 6.60 -18.62 12.23
CA GLU A 17 5.71 -18.97 11.13
C GLU A 17 6.44 -19.93 10.17
N PRO A 18 5.81 -21.05 9.76
CA PRO A 18 6.42 -21.98 8.83
C PRO A 18 6.62 -21.33 7.45
N THR A 19 7.73 -21.65 6.79
CA THR A 19 8.05 -21.16 5.44
C THR A 19 8.32 -22.31 4.47
N SER A 20 7.97 -22.10 3.20
CA SER A 20 8.29 -23.02 2.10
C SER A 20 9.44 -22.51 1.23
N LEU A 21 10.15 -21.46 1.67
CA LEU A 21 11.29 -20.93 0.94
C LEU A 21 12.44 -21.96 0.88
N PRO A 22 13.19 -22.03 -0.23
CA PRO A 22 14.37 -22.89 -0.32
C PRO A 22 15.42 -22.57 0.74
N GLU A 23 16.20 -23.59 1.10
CA GLU A 23 17.34 -23.41 1.99
C GLU A 23 18.34 -22.38 1.42
N GLY A 24 18.89 -21.53 2.30
CA GLY A 24 19.81 -20.45 1.90
C GLY A 24 19.15 -19.22 1.27
N THR A 25 17.81 -19.15 1.20
CA THR A 25 17.10 -17.95 0.73
C THR A 25 17.38 -16.77 1.66
N GLU A 26 17.95 -15.69 1.13
CA GLU A 26 18.10 -14.43 1.85
C GLU A 26 16.76 -13.68 1.88
N VAL A 27 16.36 -13.20 3.06
CA VAL A 27 15.13 -12.44 3.26
C VAL A 27 15.46 -11.05 3.75
N VAL A 28 15.03 -10.03 3.00
CA VAL A 28 15.15 -8.63 3.41
C VAL A 28 14.03 -8.31 4.41
N LEU A 29 14.40 -7.75 5.56
CA LEU A 29 13.46 -7.34 6.58
C LEU A 29 13.32 -5.81 6.55
N VAL A 30 12.08 -5.35 6.45
CA VAL A 30 11.71 -3.95 6.69
C VAL A 30 10.92 -3.87 8.00
N PRO A 31 11.06 -2.79 8.79
CA PRO A 31 10.17 -2.55 9.92
C PRO A 31 8.71 -2.64 9.48
N ALA A 32 7.87 -3.34 10.25
CA ALA A 32 6.45 -3.47 9.90
C ALA A 32 5.71 -2.12 9.96
N ASN A 33 6.28 -1.16 10.69
CA ASN A 33 5.82 0.21 10.84
C ASN A 33 6.99 1.10 10.40
N ASP A 34 7.33 1.05 9.11
CA ASP A 34 8.26 2.03 8.57
C ASP A 34 7.51 3.37 8.55
N GLU A 35 7.92 4.30 9.42
CA GLU A 35 7.25 5.61 9.57
C GLU A 35 7.24 6.38 8.25
N ASP A 36 8.15 6.07 7.32
CA ASP A 36 8.22 6.65 5.98
C ASP A 36 7.14 6.11 5.02
N ASP A 37 6.54 4.94 5.31
CA ASP A 37 5.44 4.34 4.53
C ASP A 37 4.06 4.45 5.24
N GLU A 38 4.03 4.90 6.50
CA GLU A 38 2.80 5.11 7.24
C GLU A 38 2.23 6.51 6.99
N MET A 39 1.00 6.58 6.48
CA MET A 39 0.27 7.84 6.42
C MET A 39 -0.02 8.32 7.84
N THR A 40 0.32 9.58 8.11
CA THR A 40 -0.15 10.29 9.31
C THR A 40 -1.68 10.30 9.37
N ASP A 41 -2.23 10.54 10.56
CA ASP A 41 -3.69 10.64 10.73
C ASP A 41 -4.31 11.73 9.85
N GLU A 42 -3.56 12.81 9.61
CA GLU A 42 -3.97 13.92 8.73
C GLU A 42 -3.98 13.49 7.26
N GLU A 43 -2.91 12.87 6.77
CA GLU A 43 -2.84 12.35 5.41
C GLU A 43 -3.92 11.28 5.17
N ARG A 44 -4.19 10.42 6.16
CA ARG A 44 -5.26 9.43 6.09
C ARG A 44 -6.63 10.09 5.99
N ALA A 45 -6.89 11.12 6.78
CA ALA A 45 -8.15 11.86 6.71
C ALA A 45 -8.32 12.57 5.36
N GLU A 46 -7.25 13.12 4.80
CA GLU A 46 -7.26 13.74 3.47
C GLU A 46 -7.56 12.71 2.37
N LEU A 47 -6.92 11.53 2.43
CA LEU A 47 -7.20 10.43 1.50
C LEU A 47 -8.66 9.98 1.58
N ASP A 48 -9.18 9.77 2.80
CA ASP A 48 -10.56 9.35 3.00
C ASP A 48 -11.55 10.40 2.45
N ALA A 49 -11.27 11.69 2.67
CA ALA A 49 -12.08 12.77 2.10
C ALA A 49 -12.05 12.77 0.56
N ALA A 50 -10.87 12.60 -0.05
CA ALA A 50 -10.72 12.54 -1.50
C ALA A 50 -11.42 11.31 -2.12
N ILE A 51 -11.41 10.17 -1.43
CA ILE A 51 -12.16 8.97 -1.87
C ILE A 51 -13.66 9.25 -1.86
N LEU A 52 -14.19 9.88 -0.80
CA LEU A 52 -15.60 10.23 -0.70
C LEU A 52 -16.02 11.22 -1.79
N GLU A 53 -15.20 12.25 -2.04
CA GLU A 53 -15.43 13.19 -3.16
C GLU A 53 -15.47 12.46 -4.51
N GLY A 54 -14.55 11.52 -4.73
CA GLY A 54 -14.52 10.70 -5.95
C GLY A 54 -15.78 9.82 -6.11
N LEU A 55 -16.35 9.31 -5.01
CA LEU A 55 -17.61 8.56 -5.05
C LEU A 55 -18.79 9.48 -5.40
N ASP A 56 -18.84 10.69 -4.83
CA ASP A 56 -19.85 11.69 -5.17
C ASP A 56 -19.75 12.13 -6.64
N ASP A 57 -18.54 12.21 -7.19
CA ASP A 57 -18.30 12.46 -8.62
C ASP A 57 -18.86 11.34 -9.50
N VAL A 58 -18.69 10.08 -9.10
CA VAL A 58 -19.25 8.93 -9.83
C VAL A 58 -20.77 8.98 -9.81
N ASP A 59 -21.38 9.19 -8.65
CA ASP A 59 -22.83 9.26 -8.48
C ASP A 59 -23.45 10.43 -9.26
N ALA A 60 -22.75 11.55 -9.35
CA ALA A 60 -23.16 12.70 -10.13
C ALA A 60 -22.82 12.61 -11.64
N GLY A 61 -22.21 11.51 -12.10
CA GLY A 61 -21.85 11.30 -13.50
C GLY A 61 -20.71 12.20 -13.99
N ARG A 62 -19.85 12.68 -13.10
CA ARG A 62 -18.66 13.51 -13.41
C ARG A 62 -17.41 12.67 -13.73
N SER A 63 -17.56 11.36 -13.92
CA SER A 63 -16.48 10.46 -14.32
C SER A 63 -16.26 10.45 -15.84
N VAL A 64 -15.10 9.94 -16.26
CA VAL A 64 -14.76 9.70 -17.67
C VAL A 64 -14.37 8.24 -17.86
N ASP A 65 -14.46 7.75 -19.09
CA ASP A 65 -13.96 6.42 -19.42
C ASP A 65 -12.46 6.31 -19.17
N ALA A 66 -12.06 5.26 -18.44
CA ALA A 66 -10.70 5.07 -17.99
C ALA A 66 -9.72 4.83 -19.15
N GLU A 67 -10.12 4.08 -20.17
CA GLU A 67 -9.27 3.79 -21.32
C GLU A 67 -9.03 5.05 -22.16
N ALA A 68 -10.09 5.83 -22.39
CA ALA A 68 -10.01 7.13 -23.05
C ALA A 68 -9.12 8.12 -22.30
N ALA A 69 -9.24 8.18 -20.96
CA ALA A 69 -8.41 9.04 -20.12
C ALA A 69 -6.93 8.65 -20.17
N ILE A 70 -6.61 7.36 -20.04
CA ILE A 70 -5.24 6.84 -20.11
C ILE A 70 -4.63 7.08 -21.50
N ALA A 71 -5.39 6.83 -22.58
CA ALA A 71 -4.93 7.10 -23.95
C ALA A 71 -4.56 8.57 -24.15
N ARG A 72 -5.39 9.49 -23.63
CA ARG A 72 -5.13 10.93 -23.65
C ARG A 72 -3.86 11.30 -22.89
N LEU A 73 -3.62 10.70 -21.71
CA LEU A 73 -2.41 10.95 -20.92
C LEU A 73 -1.15 10.46 -21.64
N ARG A 74 -1.18 9.28 -22.25
CA ARG A 74 -0.06 8.72 -23.03
C ARG A 74 0.25 9.50 -24.30
N ALA A 75 -0.74 10.18 -24.87
CA ALA A 75 -0.57 11.02 -26.04
C ALA A 75 0.02 12.41 -25.71
N ARG A 76 0.28 12.73 -24.43
CA ARG A 76 0.97 13.97 -24.03
C ARG A 76 2.48 13.80 -24.24
N PRO A 77 3.16 14.79 -24.85
CA PRO A 77 4.61 14.77 -25.05
C PRO A 77 5.38 14.90 -23.73
#